data_AF-J9FNR0-F1
#
_entry.id   AF-J9FNR0-F1
#
_cell.length_a   1.000
_cell.length_b   1.000
_cell.length_c   1.000
_cell.angle_alpha   90.00
_cell.angle_beta   90.00
_cell.angle_gamma   90.00
#
_symmetry.space_group_name_H-M   'P 1'
#
loop_
_entity.id
_entity.type
_entity.pdbx_description
1 polymer ?
#
loop_
_entity_poly.entity_id
_entity_poly.type
_entity_poly.pdbx_seq_one_letter_code
_entity_poly.pdbx_strand_id
1 'polypeptide(L)' 'MDEILWIWQQKSNNIHDLHSHVWDSWADESGSIGKAYGYQMGVKHQYKEGWMDQVDRVLYDLKNNPYSRRIMTNIYVH' A
#
# COMPACT_ATOMS: atom_id res chain seq x y z
N MET A 1 -1.54 -12.91 11.18
CA MET A 1 -0.64 -11.73 11.05
C MET A 1 -0.34 -11.44 9.58
N ASP A 2 -0.87 -12.25 8.67
CA ASP A 2 -0.54 -12.29 7.25
C ASP A 2 -1.20 -11.17 6.44
N GLU A 3 -2.34 -10.65 6.91
CA GLU A 3 -3.07 -9.56 6.26
C GLU A 3 -2.28 -8.24 6.23
N ILE A 4 -1.62 -7.87 7.33
CA ILE A 4 -0.81 -6.65 7.40
C ILE A 4 0.39 -6.76 6.45
N LEU A 5 1.03 -7.93 6.37
CA LEU A 5 2.15 -8.17 5.45
C LEU A 5 1.70 -8.21 4.00
N TRP A 6 0.52 -8.78 3.72
CA TRP A 6 -0.08 -8.80 2.40
C TRP A 6 -0.35 -7.38 1.86
N ILE A 7 -0.87 -6.49 2.72
CA ILE A 7 -1.12 -5.09 2.36
C ILE A 7 0.19 -4.30 2.25
N TRP A 8 1.05 -4.31 3.28
CA TRP A 8 2.19 -3.40 3.39
C TRP A 8 3.48 -3.89 2.73
N GLN A 9 3.73 -5.19 2.76
CA GLN A 9 4.97 -5.77 2.23
C GLN A 9 4.76 -6.29 0.81
N GLN A 10 3.72 -7.10 0.58
CA GLN A 10 3.46 -7.65 -0.75
C GLN A 10 2.77 -6.64 -1.67
N LYS A 11 2.03 -5.66 -1.10
CA LYS A 11 1.26 -4.67 -1.86
C LYS A 11 0.31 -5.36 -2.84
N SER A 12 -0.19 -6.54 -2.46
CA SER A 12 -1.07 -7.36 -3.29
C SER A 12 -2.52 -6.96 -3.07
N ASN A 13 -3.33 -7.24 -4.07
CA ASN A 13 -4.77 -7.12 -4.08
C ASN A 13 -5.45 -8.45 -4.42
N ASN A 14 -4.71 -9.56 -4.40
CA ASN A 14 -5.23 -10.89 -4.69
C ASN A 14 -5.38 -11.73 -3.40
N ILE A 15 -6.57 -12.28 -3.16
CA ILE A 15 -6.86 -13.11 -1.98
C ILE A 15 -6.13 -14.44 -2.00
N HIS A 16 -5.68 -14.94 -3.15
CA HIS A 16 -4.89 -16.19 -3.23
C HIS A 16 -3.51 -16.04 -2.58
N ASP A 17 -2.99 -14.81 -2.49
CA ASP A 17 -1.75 -14.50 -1.77
C ASP A 17 -1.97 -14.40 -0.25
N LEU A 18 -3.22 -14.49 0.20
CA LEU A 18 -3.64 -14.40 1.59
C LEU A 18 -4.23 -15.73 2.04
N HIS A 19 -3.67 -16.34 3.09
CA HIS A 19 -4.21 -17.57 3.67
C HIS A 19 -5.54 -17.40 4.43
N SER A 20 -6.06 -16.17 4.51
CA SER A 20 -7.23 -15.79 5.28
C SER A 20 -8.42 -15.55 4.35
N HIS A 21 -9.59 -16.06 4.75
CA HIS A 21 -10.84 -15.95 4.00
C HIS A 21 -11.64 -14.67 4.29
N VAL A 22 -11.05 -13.72 5.03
CA VAL A 22 -11.74 -12.48 5.43
C VAL A 22 -12.10 -11.65 4.20
N TRP A 23 -11.31 -11.68 3.13
CA TRP A 23 -11.54 -10.85 1.94
C TRP A 23 -12.34 -11.54 0.82
N ASP A 24 -12.72 -12.80 0.99
CA ASP A 24 -13.35 -13.63 -0.04
C ASP A 24 -14.66 -13.02 -0.56
N SER A 25 -15.46 -12.38 0.31
CA SER A 25 -16.72 -11.76 -0.09
C SER A 25 -16.57 -10.50 -0.95
N TRP A 26 -15.36 -9.95 -1.04
CA TRP A 26 -15.05 -8.76 -1.85
C TRP A 26 -14.19 -9.07 -3.07
N ALA A 27 -13.79 -10.32 -3.26
CA ALA A 27 -12.99 -10.76 -4.40
C ALA A 27 -13.86 -11.05 -5.63
N ASP A 28 -13.32 -10.73 -6.81
CA ASP A 28 -13.90 -11.14 -8.08
C ASP A 28 -13.58 -12.60 -8.42
N GLU A 29 -14.07 -13.07 -9.58
CA GLU A 29 -13.84 -14.45 -10.07
C GLU A 29 -12.35 -14.80 -10.25
N SER A 30 -11.46 -13.81 -10.32
CA SER A 30 -10.01 -13.99 -10.42
C SER A 30 -9.27 -13.93 -9.07
N GLY A 31 -10.00 -13.73 -7.97
CA GLY A 31 -9.45 -13.53 -6.63
C GLY A 31 -8.95 -12.10 -6.37
N SER A 32 -9.19 -11.15 -7.26
CA SER A 32 -8.76 -9.76 -7.09
C SER A 32 -9.84 -8.96 -6.34
N ILE A 33 -9.43 -8.19 -5.33
CA ILE A 33 -10.31 -7.21 -4.68
C ILE A 33 -10.27 -5.83 -5.37
N GLY A 34 -9.77 -5.76 -6.61
CA GLY A 34 -9.69 -4.54 -7.41
C GLY A 34 -8.56 -3.58 -6.98
N LYS A 35 -8.74 -2.27 -7.19
CA LYS A 35 -7.73 -1.23 -6.85
C LYS A 35 -7.69 -0.91 -5.34
N ALA A 36 -7.75 -1.93 -4.51
CA ALA A 36 -7.78 -1.80 -3.06
C ALA A 36 -6.39 -1.47 -2.46
N TYR A 37 -6.32 -1.46 -1.13
CA TYR A 37 -5.24 -0.92 -0.30
C TYR A 37 -3.81 -1.27 -0.75
N GLY A 38 -3.52 -2.55 -1.03
CA GLY A 38 -2.19 -2.97 -1.48
C GLY A 38 -1.78 -2.36 -2.82
N TYR A 39 -2.71 -2.33 -3.78
CA TYR A 39 -2.49 -1.73 -5.10
C TYR A 39 -2.19 -0.23 -4.99
N GLN A 40 -2.95 0.52 -4.17
CA GLN A 40 -2.73 1.96 -4.00
C GLN A 40 -1.39 2.30 -3.35
N MET A 41 -0.93 1.48 -2.40
CA MET A 41 0.39 1.67 -1.79
C MET A 41 1.55 1.31 -2.71
N GLY A 42 1.31 0.51 -3.75
CA GLY A 42 2.29 0.22 -4.80
C GLY A 42 2.39 1.29 -5.89
N VAL A 43 1.48 2.26 -5.92
CA VAL A 43 1.50 3.32 -6.95
C VAL A 43 2.66 4.27 -6.68
N LYS A 44 3.66 4.21 -7.56
CA LYS A 44 4.79 5.13 -7.55
C LYS A 44 4.39 6.49 -8.10
N HIS A 45 4.78 7.53 -7.39
CA HIS A 45 4.61 8.91 -7.78
C HIS A 45 5.98 9.53 -8.07
N GLN A 46 6.02 10.50 -8.99
CA GLN A 46 7.23 11.25 -9.28
C GLN A 46 7.37 12.37 -8.24
N TYR A 47 8.37 12.25 -7.37
CA TYR A 47 8.78 13.30 -6.46
C TYR A 47 10.02 14.02 -7.01
N LYS A 48 10.38 15.15 -6.38
CA LYS A 48 11.58 15.91 -6.76
C LYS A 48 12.85 15.06 -6.67
N GLU A 49 12.86 14.11 -5.74
CA GLU A 49 14.00 13.24 -5.43
C GLU A 49 13.99 11.92 -6.22
N GLY A 50 12.93 11.63 -6.98
CA GLY A 50 12.81 10.42 -7.81
C GLY A 50 11.43 9.76 -7.76
N TRP A 51 11.33 8.58 -8.37
CA TRP A 51 10.13 7.74 -8.31
C TRP A 51 10.07 6.99 -6.97
N MET A 52 9.07 7.28 -6.15
CA MET A 52 8.86 6.64 -4.86
C MET A 52 7.38 6.35 -4.68
N ASP A 53 7.04 5.31 -3.92
CA ASP A 53 5.68 5.17 -3.41
C ASP A 53 5.50 5.95 -2.09
N GLN A 54 4.27 5.97 -1.58
CA GLN A 54 3.94 6.73 -0.36
C GLN A 54 4.72 6.24 0.86
N VAL A 55 5.08 4.95 0.93
CA VAL A 55 5.83 4.36 2.04
C VAL A 55 7.30 4.76 1.95
N ASP A 56 7.89 4.65 0.76
CA ASP A 56 9.24 5.11 0.47
C ASP A 56 9.39 6.61 0.79
N ARG A 57 8.38 7.43 0.46
CA ARG A 57 8.36 8.86 0.77
C ARG A 57 8.38 9.11 2.28
N VAL A 58 7.57 8.38 3.04
CA VAL A 58 7.54 8.51 4.51
C VAL A 58 8.87 8.11 5.13
N LEU A 59 9.47 7.00 4.68
CA LEU A 59 10.80 6.58 5.16
C LEU A 59 11.89 7.60 4.80
N TYR A 60 11.80 8.22 3.62
CA TYR A 60 12.71 9.28 3.20
C TYR A 60 12.56 10.53 4.07
N ASP A 61 11.33 10.99 4.30
CA ASP A 61 11.07 12.18 5.11
C ASP A 61 11.45 11.95 6.58
N LEU A 62 11.26 10.75 7.14
CA LEU A 62 11.74 10.41 8.48
C LEU A 62 13.27 10.47 8.60
N LYS A 63 14.00 10.07 7.55
CA LYS A 63 15.47 10.10 7.55
C LYS A 63 16.04 11.51 7.31
N ASN A 64 15.43 12.28 6.41
CA ASN A 64 16.01 13.53 5.91
C ASN A 64 15.31 14.79 6.44
N ASN A 65 14.09 14.68 6.95
CA ASN A 65 13.31 15.79 7.51
C ASN A 65 12.37 15.34 8.65
N PRO A 66 12.92 14.81 9.76
CA PRO A 66 12.14 14.18 10.82
C PRO A 66 11.16 15.13 11.54
N TYR A 67 11.36 16.44 11.44
CA TYR A 67 10.48 17.45 12.04
C TYR A 67 9.31 17.87 11.14
N SER A 68 9.22 17.26 9.94
CA SER A 68 8.10 17.50 9.03
C SER A 68 6.78 17.10 9.68
N ARG A 69 5.81 18.01 9.69
CA ARG A 69 4.43 17.74 10.16
C ARG A 69 3.55 17.10 9.09
N ARG A 70 4.14 16.71 7.96
CA ARG A 70 3.45 16.16 6.78
C ARG A 70 3.87 14.73 6.45
N ILE A 71 4.49 14.03 7.40
CA ILE A 71 4.81 12.60 7.28
C ILE A 71 3.50 11.83 7.46
N MET A 72 2.81 11.52 6.36
CA MET A 72 1.52 10.83 6.36
C MET A 72 1.44 9.89 5.15
N THR A 73 0.83 8.73 5.35
CA THR A 73 0.34 7.86 4.27
C THR A 73 -1.18 7.98 4.20
N ASN A 74 -1.74 8.09 2.99
CA ASN A 74 -3.18 8.06 2.80
C ASN A 74 -3.56 6.89 1.89
N ILE A 75 -4.48 6.06 2.38
CA ILE A 75 -5.02 4.90 1.66
C ILE A 75 -6.44 5.17 1.15
N TYR A 76 -6.88 6.43 1.22
CA TYR A 76 -8.12 6.90 0.63
C TYR A 76 -7.78 7.78 -0.58
N VAL A 77 -8.15 7.31 -1.76
CA VAL A 77 -8.07 8.07 -3.02
C VAL A 77 -9.48 8.11 -3.59
N HIS A 78 -10.00 9.32 -3.86
CA HIS A 78 -11.29 9.55 -4.49
C HIS A 78 -11.29 9.08 -5.95
#